data_AF-A0A0B3ARN3-F1
#
_entry.id   AF-A0A0B3ARN3-F1
#
_cell.length_a   1.000
_cell.length_b   1.000
_cell.length_c   1.000
_cell.angle_alpha   90.00
_cell.angle_beta   90.00
_cell.angle_gamma   90.00
#
_symmetry.space_group_name_H-M   'P 1'
#
loop_
_entity.id
_entity.type
_entity.pdbx_description
1 polymer ?
#
loop_
_entity_poly.entity_id
_entity_poly.type
_entity_poly.pdbx_seq_one_letter_code
_entity_poly.pdbx_strand_id
1 'polypeptide(L)'
;MHTNILRNQIRKSKKGQVKMIETILVLLALVFFFGIIIIFYSRFQLFEVQRLAQEVDEERASSLLGKISGMPELKCSVSFGSASGTDCIDSYKLLALSKQQAKFEEEFEGLSEVRVERVYPPPSGAGIGQACEFGNDYPENCAYWQLYTRARGAGQGAGSRTSLDSFVTLCTQRSSVLYECEIGRIVVGVPDRGATGAGGGA
;
A
#
# COMPACT_ATOMS: atom_id res chain seq x y z
N MET A 1 62.75 16.03 58.16
CA MET A 1 62.31 17.38 57.73
C MET A 1 62.25 17.41 56.21
N HIS A 2 61.09 17.25 55.55
CA HIS A 2 60.85 17.67 54.15
C HIS A 2 59.44 17.26 53.67
N THR A 3 58.37 17.83 54.24
CA THR A 3 56.98 17.54 53.78
C THR A 3 56.03 18.75 53.79
N ASN A 4 56.54 19.99 53.65
CA ASN A 4 55.68 21.19 53.73
C ASN A 4 55.83 22.22 52.60
N ILE A 5 56.36 21.85 51.42
CA ILE A 5 56.61 22.83 50.33
C ILE A 5 55.65 22.67 49.13
N LEU A 6 54.84 21.61 49.06
CA LEU A 6 53.97 21.34 47.90
C LEU A 6 52.49 21.72 48.06
N ARG A 7 52.11 22.50 49.08
CA ARG A 7 50.69 22.85 49.30
C ARG A 7 50.28 24.24 48.76
N ASN A 8 51.24 25.08 48.33
CA ASN A 8 50.97 26.51 48.11
C ASN A 8 50.96 27.00 46.65
N GLN A 9 51.06 26.11 45.65
CA GLN A 9 51.02 26.50 44.23
C GLN A 9 49.62 26.40 43.57
N ILE A 10 48.58 25.94 44.28
CA ILE A 10 47.23 25.71 43.71
C ILE A 10 46.33 26.97 43.79
N ARG A 11 46.86 28.12 44.21
CA ARG A 11 46.08 29.37 44.41
C ARG A 11 46.39 30.49 43.40
N LYS A 12 46.83 30.15 42.18
CA LYS A 12 47.00 31.14 41.10
C LYS A 12 45.93 30.97 40.00
N SER A 13 45.19 32.05 39.78
CA SER A 13 44.22 32.37 38.70
C SER A 13 42.96 31.50 38.51
N LYS A 14 42.06 31.44 39.51
CA LYS A 14 40.70 30.90 39.31
C LYS A 14 39.78 31.81 38.47
N LYS A 15 40.02 33.12 38.40
CA LYS A 15 39.14 34.08 37.69
C LYS A 15 39.12 33.89 36.17
N GLY A 16 40.26 33.55 35.56
CA GLY A 16 40.34 33.28 34.11
C GLY A 16 39.66 31.98 33.70
N GLN A 17 39.75 30.94 34.53
CA GLN A 17 39.06 29.65 34.30
C GLN A 17 37.54 29.76 34.36
N VAL A 18 37.00 30.57 35.29
CA VAL A 18 35.53 30.79 35.37
C VAL A 18 35.00 31.46 34.11
N LYS A 19 35.74 32.44 33.56
CA LYS A 19 35.35 33.14 32.33
C LYS A 19 35.41 32.25 31.08
N MET A 20 36.35 31.30 31.01
CA MET A 20 36.38 30.32 29.92
C MET A 20 35.20 29.34 29.98
N ILE A 21 34.84 28.85 31.17
CA ILE A 21 33.70 27.94 31.35
C ILE A 21 32.37 28.62 30.97
N GLU A 22 32.21 29.89 31.30
CA GLU A 22 31.02 30.68 30.92
C GLU A 22 30.80 30.71 29.41
N THR A 23 31.86 30.97 28.63
CA THR A 23 31.78 30.97 27.15
C THR A 23 31.53 29.58 26.56
N ILE A 24 32.10 28.53 27.16
CA ILE A 24 31.89 27.15 26.72
C ILE A 24 30.45 26.71 26.99
N LEU A 25 29.86 27.10 28.12
CA LEU A 25 28.48 26.76 28.46
C LEU A 25 27.49 27.37 27.47
N VAL A 26 27.73 28.62 27.04
CA VAL A 26 26.91 29.27 26.00
C VAL A 26 27.02 28.52 24.65
N LEU A 27 28.24 28.14 24.24
CA LEU A 27 28.43 27.33 23.02
C LEU A 27 27.75 25.97 23.11
N LEU A 28 27.81 25.32 24.28
CA LEU A 28 27.19 24.02 24.52
C LEU A 28 25.65 24.11 24.45
N ALA A 29 25.08 25.17 25.03
CA ALA A 29 23.65 25.46 24.92
C ALA A 29 23.22 25.69 23.46
N LEU A 30 24.03 26.40 22.66
CA LEU A 30 23.76 26.59 21.23
C LEU A 30 23.81 25.27 20.45
N VAL A 31 24.78 24.41 20.72
CA VAL A 31 24.87 23.08 20.07
C VAL A 31 23.63 22.23 20.37
N PHE A 32 23.16 22.22 21.62
CA PHE A 32 21.92 21.52 21.97
C PHE A 32 20.70 22.11 21.28
N PHE A 33 20.61 23.44 21.21
CA PHE A 33 19.53 24.11 20.51
C PHE A 33 19.47 23.71 19.03
N PHE A 34 20.61 23.75 18.32
CA PHE A 34 20.69 23.28 16.94
C PHE A 34 20.43 21.78 16.80
N GLY A 35 20.90 20.97 17.75
CA GLY A 35 20.63 19.53 17.76
C GLY A 35 19.15 19.19 17.77
N ILE A 36 18.36 19.88 18.59
CA ILE A 36 16.90 19.71 18.64
C ILE A 36 16.25 20.13 17.31
N ILE A 37 16.66 21.26 16.75
CA ILE A 37 16.15 21.74 15.45
C ILE A 37 16.41 20.72 14.35
N ILE A 38 17.61 20.16 14.27
CA ILE A 38 17.99 19.17 13.25
C ILE A 38 17.14 17.89 13.39
N ILE A 39 16.95 17.40 14.61
CA ILE A 39 16.11 16.21 14.85
C ILE A 39 14.68 16.50 14.40
N PHE A 40 14.11 17.64 14.79
CA PHE A 40 12.74 18.00 14.42
C PHE A 40 12.58 18.15 12.90
N TYR A 41 13.51 18.84 12.25
CA TYR A 41 13.54 19.02 10.81
C TYR A 41 13.64 17.68 10.06
N SER A 42 14.51 16.78 10.52
CA SER A 42 14.65 15.44 9.92
C SER A 42 13.37 14.63 10.04
N ARG A 43 12.68 14.69 11.18
CA ARG A 43 11.39 14.01 11.36
C ARG A 43 10.30 14.59 10.47
N PHE A 44 10.28 15.91 10.30
CA PHE A 44 9.30 16.58 9.45
C PHE A 44 9.50 16.21 7.97
N GLN A 45 10.74 16.22 7.47
CA GLN A 45 11.04 15.77 6.11
C GLN A 45 10.63 14.31 5.87
N LEU A 46 10.92 13.42 6.83
CA LEU A 46 10.52 12.01 6.72
C LEU A 46 9.00 11.86 6.61
N PHE A 47 8.23 12.67 7.34
CA PHE A 47 6.78 12.66 7.26
C PHE A 47 6.28 13.13 5.88
N GLU A 48 6.87 14.19 5.33
CA GLU A 48 6.51 14.69 3.99
C GLU A 48 6.83 13.68 2.89
N VAL A 49 7.99 13.01 2.96
CA VAL A 49 8.37 11.97 2.00
C VAL A 49 7.41 10.78 2.06
N GLN A 50 7.00 10.36 3.26
CA GLN A 50 6.00 9.31 3.42
C GLN A 50 4.64 9.71 2.85
N ARG A 51 4.22 10.96 3.09
CA ARG A 51 2.96 11.50 2.55
C ARG A 51 2.98 11.55 1.03
N LEU A 52 4.06 12.05 0.44
CA LEU A 52 4.22 12.13 -1.02
C LEU A 52 4.23 10.73 -1.65
N ALA A 53 4.91 9.77 -1.02
CA ALA A 53 4.90 8.38 -1.49
C ALA A 53 3.49 7.78 -1.47
N GLN A 54 2.69 8.07 -0.44
CA GLN A 54 1.30 7.64 -0.35
C GLN A 54 0.44 8.27 -1.45
N GLU A 55 0.57 9.57 -1.67
CA GLU A 55 -0.18 10.30 -2.70
C GLU A 55 0.10 9.73 -4.09
N VAL A 56 1.37 9.48 -4.41
CA VAL A 56 1.78 8.85 -5.68
C VAL A 56 1.21 7.43 -5.83
N ASP A 57 1.15 6.66 -4.75
CA ASP A 57 0.60 5.30 -4.81
C ASP A 57 -0.94 5.31 -4.99
N GLU A 58 -1.65 6.25 -4.36
CA GLU A 58 -3.09 6.44 -4.52
C GLU A 58 -3.46 6.92 -5.94
N GLU A 59 -2.68 7.85 -6.51
CA GLU A 59 -2.85 8.29 -7.90
C GLU A 59 -2.62 7.14 -8.90
N ARG A 60 -1.60 6.30 -8.66
CA ARG A 60 -1.36 5.11 -9.51
C ARG A 60 -2.49 4.10 -9.39
N ALA A 61 -2.95 3.82 -8.17
CA ALA A 61 -4.05 2.87 -7.94
C ALA A 61 -5.36 3.35 -8.59
N SER A 62 -5.68 4.64 -8.52
CA SER A 62 -6.86 5.21 -9.20
C SER A 62 -6.74 5.20 -10.72
N SER A 63 -5.55 5.50 -11.27
CA SER A 63 -5.29 5.37 -12.71
C SER A 63 -5.44 3.91 -13.19
N LEU A 64 -4.92 2.95 -12.43
CA LEU A 64 -5.03 1.53 -12.74
C LEU A 64 -6.47 1.03 -12.64
N LEU A 65 -7.25 1.49 -11.67
CA LEU A 65 -8.69 1.21 -11.59
C LEU A 65 -9.42 1.61 -12.88
N GLY A 66 -9.16 2.82 -13.38
CA GLY A 66 -9.73 3.30 -14.63
C GLY A 66 -9.26 2.52 -15.86
N LYS A 67 -8.01 2.04 -15.86
CA LYS A 67 -7.52 1.13 -16.90
C LYS A 67 -8.25 -0.21 -16.86
N ILE A 68 -8.37 -0.85 -15.69
CA ILE A 68 -9.01 -2.16 -15.52
C ILE A 68 -10.48 -2.11 -15.96
N SER A 69 -11.24 -1.08 -15.58
CA SER A 69 -12.62 -0.93 -16.06
C SER A 69 -12.70 -0.65 -17.57
N GLY A 70 -11.68 0.00 -18.12
CA GLY A 70 -11.57 0.33 -19.54
C GLY A 70 -11.10 -0.81 -20.46
N MET A 71 -10.50 -1.88 -19.92
CA MET A 71 -9.84 -2.92 -20.71
C MET A 71 -10.83 -3.70 -21.60
N PRO A 72 -10.60 -3.77 -22.93
CA PRO A 72 -11.47 -4.54 -23.84
C PRO A 72 -11.51 -6.03 -23.49
N GLU A 73 -10.44 -6.55 -22.88
CA GLU A 73 -10.34 -7.93 -22.42
C GLU A 73 -11.25 -8.27 -21.26
N LEU A 74 -11.75 -7.27 -20.52
CA LEU A 74 -12.68 -7.45 -19.43
C LEU A 74 -14.10 -6.97 -19.79
N LYS A 75 -14.23 -6.10 -20.79
CA LYS A 75 -15.52 -5.54 -21.18
C LYS A 75 -16.53 -6.58 -21.66
N CYS A 76 -17.78 -6.38 -21.29
CA CYS A 76 -18.92 -7.10 -21.85
C CYS A 76 -19.00 -6.90 -23.37
N SER A 77 -19.39 -7.94 -24.11
CA SER A 77 -19.63 -7.81 -25.55
C SER A 77 -20.83 -6.90 -25.83
N VAL A 78 -20.90 -6.36 -27.05
CA VAL A 78 -22.03 -5.50 -27.50
C VAL A 78 -23.38 -6.24 -27.45
N SER A 79 -23.34 -7.57 -27.36
CA SER A 79 -24.52 -8.42 -27.25
C SER A 79 -25.21 -8.36 -25.87
N PHE A 80 -24.61 -7.75 -24.85
CA PHE A 80 -25.20 -7.56 -23.51
C PHE A 80 -26.24 -6.42 -23.44
N GLY A 81 -26.62 -5.81 -24.57
CA GLY A 81 -27.72 -4.84 -24.65
C GLY A 81 -27.48 -3.57 -23.82
N SER A 82 -28.47 -3.08 -23.09
CA SER A 82 -28.38 -1.82 -22.30
C SER A 82 -27.26 -1.82 -21.24
N ALA A 83 -26.71 -2.98 -20.86
CA ALA A 83 -25.57 -3.10 -19.96
C ALA A 83 -24.22 -2.84 -20.64
N SER A 84 -24.14 -2.83 -21.98
CA SER A 84 -22.90 -2.57 -22.71
C SER A 84 -22.49 -1.09 -22.74
N GLY A 85 -23.35 -0.19 -22.24
CA GLY A 85 -23.10 1.26 -22.18
C GLY A 85 -22.47 1.75 -20.86
N THR A 86 -22.40 0.89 -19.84
CA THR A 86 -21.84 1.18 -18.50
C THR A 86 -20.54 0.41 -18.29
N ASP A 87 -19.79 0.70 -17.21
CA ASP A 87 -18.57 -0.04 -16.80
C ASP A 87 -18.91 -1.52 -16.46
N CYS A 88 -19.09 -2.29 -17.52
CA CYS A 88 -19.54 -3.68 -17.52
C CYS A 88 -18.36 -4.61 -17.73
N ILE A 89 -18.21 -5.57 -16.83
CA ILE A 89 -17.16 -6.57 -16.85
C ILE A 89 -17.77 -7.97 -16.99
N ASP A 90 -17.25 -8.72 -17.95
CA ASP A 90 -17.64 -10.11 -18.18
C ASP A 90 -16.96 -11.02 -17.15
N SER A 91 -17.78 -11.68 -16.35
CA SER A 91 -17.33 -12.59 -15.28
C SER A 91 -16.52 -13.77 -15.82
N TYR A 92 -16.83 -14.34 -16.99
CA TYR A 92 -16.04 -15.43 -17.57
C TYR A 92 -14.67 -14.94 -18.04
N LYS A 93 -14.59 -13.70 -18.53
CA LYS A 93 -13.30 -13.09 -18.87
C LYS A 93 -12.45 -12.79 -17.65
N LEU A 94 -13.06 -12.34 -16.55
CA LEU A 94 -12.37 -12.23 -15.25
C LEU A 94 -11.81 -13.58 -14.79
N LEU A 95 -12.59 -14.64 -14.95
CA LEU A 95 -12.15 -16.00 -14.59
C LEU A 95 -11.02 -16.50 -15.49
N ALA A 96 -11.06 -16.18 -16.78
CA ALA A 96 -9.95 -16.50 -17.69
C ALA A 96 -8.68 -15.71 -17.32
N LEU A 97 -8.83 -14.43 -16.95
CA LEU A 97 -7.73 -13.57 -16.52
C LEU A 97 -7.13 -14.03 -15.19
N SER A 98 -7.94 -14.46 -14.23
CA SER A 98 -7.48 -14.97 -12.94
C SER A 98 -6.63 -16.24 -13.04
N LYS A 99 -6.68 -16.96 -14.16
CA LYS A 99 -5.78 -18.09 -14.45
C LYS A 99 -4.51 -17.69 -15.20
N GLN A 100 -4.46 -16.48 -15.77
CA GLN A 100 -3.31 -15.96 -16.52
C GLN A 100 -2.57 -14.84 -15.78
N GLN A 101 -2.66 -14.81 -14.44
CA GLN A 101 -2.08 -13.74 -13.60
C GLN A 101 -0.61 -13.45 -13.97
N ALA A 102 0.20 -14.48 -14.19
CA ALA A 102 1.61 -14.38 -14.56
C ALA A 102 1.89 -13.50 -15.81
N LYS A 103 0.94 -13.40 -16.75
CA LYS A 103 1.10 -12.57 -17.96
C LYS A 103 0.81 -11.09 -17.72
N PHE A 104 0.08 -10.76 -16.66
CA PHE A 104 -0.33 -9.41 -16.35
C PHE A 104 0.37 -8.85 -15.11
N GLU A 105 1.36 -9.57 -14.55
CA GLU A 105 2.13 -9.11 -13.40
C GLU A 105 2.82 -7.77 -13.66
N GLU A 106 3.34 -7.55 -14.88
CA GLU A 106 3.96 -6.29 -15.28
C GLU A 106 2.97 -5.12 -15.30
N GLU A 107 1.72 -5.37 -15.74
CA GLU A 107 0.67 -4.32 -15.77
C GLU A 107 0.20 -3.94 -14.36
N PHE A 108 0.33 -4.87 -13.40
CA PHE A 108 -0.01 -4.65 -11.99
C PHE A 108 1.22 -4.35 -11.11
N GLU A 109 2.36 -4.04 -11.71
CA GLU A 109 3.56 -3.66 -10.98
C GLU A 109 3.29 -2.43 -10.10
N GLY A 110 3.80 -2.44 -8.86
CA GLY A 110 3.56 -1.38 -7.90
C GLY A 110 2.34 -1.59 -7.01
N LEU A 111 1.38 -2.45 -7.37
CA LEU A 111 0.24 -2.81 -6.52
C LEU A 111 0.55 -3.97 -5.56
N SER A 112 -0.18 -4.07 -4.45
CA SER A 112 -0.13 -5.24 -3.56
C SER A 112 -1.15 -6.29 -3.95
N GLU A 113 -2.33 -5.87 -4.40
CA GLU A 113 -3.46 -6.74 -4.67
C GLU A 113 -4.35 -6.12 -5.75
N VAL A 114 -4.90 -6.95 -6.62
CA VAL A 114 -6.03 -6.60 -7.48
C VAL A 114 -7.03 -7.75 -7.42
N ARG A 115 -8.23 -7.46 -6.95
CA ARG A 115 -9.33 -8.43 -6.95
C ARG A 115 -10.64 -7.76 -7.32
N VAL A 116 -11.57 -8.54 -7.85
CA VAL A 116 -12.94 -8.10 -8.13
C VAL A 116 -13.86 -8.85 -7.20
N GLU A 117 -14.66 -8.14 -6.43
CA GLU A 117 -15.60 -8.71 -5.47
C GLU A 117 -17.03 -8.58 -5.98
N ARG A 118 -17.85 -9.59 -5.72
CA ARG A 118 -19.30 -9.48 -5.88
C ARG A 118 -19.89 -8.81 -4.65
N VAL A 119 -20.66 -7.76 -4.86
CA VAL A 119 -21.35 -7.01 -3.80
C VAL A 119 -22.81 -7.46 -3.71
N TYR A 120 -23.47 -7.62 -4.86
CA TYR A 120 -24.87 -8.03 -4.92
C TYR A 120 -25.16 -8.90 -6.15
N PRO A 121 -25.85 -10.04 -6.02
CA PRO A 121 -26.35 -10.62 -4.77
C PRO A 121 -25.17 -11.03 -3.85
N PRO A 122 -25.33 -10.91 -2.52
CA PRO A 122 -24.27 -11.28 -1.61
C PRO A 122 -24.01 -12.79 -1.74
N PRO A 123 -22.73 -13.22 -1.73
CA PRO A 123 -22.40 -14.64 -1.80
C PRO A 123 -23.03 -15.35 -0.59
N SER A 124 -23.62 -16.52 -0.83
CA SER A 124 -24.28 -17.32 0.20
C SER A 124 -23.79 -18.76 0.17
N GLY A 125 -23.96 -19.48 1.28
CA GLY A 125 -23.54 -20.88 1.40
C GLY A 125 -22.03 -21.09 1.25
N ALA A 126 -21.63 -22.04 0.38
CA ALA A 126 -20.24 -22.45 0.20
C ALA A 126 -19.35 -21.40 -0.50
N GLY A 127 -19.93 -20.34 -1.08
CA GLY A 127 -19.17 -19.32 -1.82
C GLY A 127 -18.65 -18.15 -0.99
N ILE A 128 -18.95 -18.08 0.31
CA ILE A 128 -18.54 -16.96 1.17
C ILE A 128 -17.02 -16.98 1.35
N GLY A 129 -16.36 -15.89 0.95
CA GLY A 129 -14.91 -15.73 1.09
C GLY A 129 -14.08 -16.67 0.23
N GLN A 130 -14.69 -17.34 -0.76
CA GLN A 130 -14.00 -18.22 -1.70
C GLN A 130 -13.64 -17.47 -2.99
N ALA A 131 -12.43 -17.74 -3.49
CA ALA A 131 -12.00 -17.27 -4.79
C ALA A 131 -12.76 -18.02 -5.90
N CYS A 132 -13.13 -17.30 -6.96
CA CYS A 132 -13.80 -17.87 -8.12
C CYS A 132 -12.82 -18.73 -8.93
N GLU A 133 -13.17 -19.99 -9.13
CA GLU A 133 -12.43 -20.96 -9.93
C GLU A 133 -13.34 -21.63 -10.97
N PHE A 134 -12.75 -22.18 -12.03
CA PHE A 134 -13.50 -23.01 -12.99
C PHE A 134 -14.04 -24.26 -12.28
N GLY A 135 -15.35 -24.43 -12.29
CA GLY A 135 -16.04 -25.56 -11.68
C GLY A 135 -17.50 -25.62 -12.14
N ASN A 136 -18.20 -26.68 -11.77
CA ASN A 136 -19.56 -26.95 -12.26
C ASN A 136 -20.62 -25.96 -11.73
N ASP A 137 -20.36 -25.30 -10.60
CA ASP A 137 -21.31 -24.39 -9.93
C ASP A 137 -20.95 -22.91 -10.10
N TYR A 138 -20.06 -22.58 -11.04
CA TYR A 138 -19.74 -21.19 -11.39
C TYR A 138 -20.91 -20.56 -12.18
N PRO A 139 -21.34 -19.31 -11.90
CA PRO A 139 -20.76 -18.34 -10.97
C PRO A 139 -21.39 -18.33 -9.56
N GLU A 140 -22.24 -19.29 -9.17
CA GLU A 140 -23.01 -19.18 -7.92
C GLU A 140 -22.21 -19.52 -6.64
N ASN A 141 -21.02 -20.10 -6.77
CA ASN A 141 -20.24 -20.66 -5.67
C ASN A 141 -19.01 -19.84 -5.22
N CYS A 142 -18.93 -18.54 -5.54
CA CYS A 142 -17.75 -17.74 -5.22
C CYS A 142 -18.03 -16.26 -4.93
N ALA A 143 -17.13 -15.62 -4.19
CA ALA A 143 -17.28 -14.24 -3.74
C ALA A 143 -16.40 -13.25 -4.51
N TYR A 144 -15.21 -13.66 -4.97
CA TYR A 144 -14.26 -12.74 -5.61
C TYR A 144 -13.36 -13.42 -6.65
N TRP A 145 -12.91 -12.66 -7.65
CA TRP A 145 -11.90 -13.05 -8.61
C TRP A 145 -10.56 -12.42 -8.23
N GLN A 146 -9.55 -13.25 -7.94
CA GLN A 146 -8.19 -12.78 -7.72
C GLN A 146 -7.51 -12.55 -9.06
N LEU A 147 -7.12 -11.31 -9.37
CA LEU A 147 -6.41 -10.99 -10.61
C LEU A 147 -4.91 -10.88 -10.39
N TYR A 148 -4.51 -10.34 -9.25
CA TYR A 148 -3.11 -10.19 -8.90
C TYR A 148 -2.94 -10.16 -7.39
N THR A 149 -1.89 -10.79 -6.91
CA THR A 149 -1.44 -10.67 -5.52
C THR A 149 0.07 -10.66 -5.53
N ARG A 150 0.68 -9.70 -4.84
CA ARG A 150 2.13 -9.68 -4.69
C ARG A 150 2.53 -10.78 -3.71
N ALA A 151 3.32 -11.74 -4.16
CA ALA A 151 3.90 -12.75 -3.29
C ALA A 151 4.86 -12.11 -2.27
N ARG A 152 4.55 -12.19 -0.97
CA ARG A 152 5.50 -11.90 0.12
C ARG A 152 6.01 -13.21 0.71
N GLY A 153 6.87 -13.92 -0.02
CA GLY A 153 7.37 -15.23 0.44
C GLY A 153 6.24 -16.24 0.67
N ALA A 154 6.60 -17.45 1.09
CA ALA A 154 5.66 -18.56 1.22
C ALA A 154 4.60 -18.30 2.31
N GLY A 155 3.36 -18.02 1.89
CA GLY A 155 2.16 -18.16 2.73
C GLY A 155 1.55 -16.89 3.33
N GLN A 156 1.98 -15.68 2.95
CA GLN A 156 1.34 -14.44 3.40
C GLN A 156 1.04 -13.53 2.21
N GLY A 157 -0.25 -13.23 2.00
CA GLY A 157 -0.68 -12.20 1.04
C GLY A 157 -0.07 -10.85 1.42
N ALA A 158 0.28 -10.04 0.41
CA ALA A 158 0.82 -8.71 0.66
C ALA A 158 -0.20 -7.85 1.41
N GLY A 159 -0.01 -7.69 2.72
CA GLY A 159 -0.79 -6.76 3.53
C GLY A 159 -0.88 -5.41 2.84
N SER A 160 -2.10 -5.04 2.47
CA SER A 160 -2.43 -3.76 1.83
C SER A 160 -2.67 -2.72 2.93
N ARG A 161 -2.06 -1.55 2.79
CA ARG A 161 -2.22 -0.46 3.78
C ARG A 161 -3.44 0.41 3.48
N THR A 162 -3.73 0.56 2.19
CA THR A 162 -4.87 1.30 1.66
C THR A 162 -5.43 0.52 0.48
N SER A 163 -6.75 0.32 0.46
CA SER A 163 -7.46 -0.25 -0.69
C SER A 163 -8.36 0.81 -1.29
N LEU A 164 -8.22 1.04 -2.60
CA LEU A 164 -9.18 1.83 -3.37
C LEU A 164 -10.17 0.90 -4.05
N ASP A 165 -11.42 1.34 -4.13
CA ASP A 165 -12.50 0.56 -4.70
C ASP A 165 -13.37 1.35 -5.68
N SER A 166 -13.85 0.68 -6.73
CA SER A 166 -14.80 1.24 -7.70
C SER A 166 -15.86 0.22 -8.10
N PHE A 167 -17.11 0.65 -8.14
CA PHE A 167 -18.25 -0.21 -8.48
C PHE A 167 -18.32 -0.48 -9.98
N VAL A 168 -18.66 -1.72 -10.32
CA VAL A 168 -18.77 -2.21 -11.70
C VAL A 168 -19.97 -3.13 -11.83
N THR A 169 -20.50 -3.24 -13.05
CA THR A 169 -21.53 -4.24 -13.35
C THR A 169 -20.85 -5.52 -13.81
N LEU A 170 -21.07 -6.62 -13.08
CA LEU A 170 -20.53 -7.93 -13.44
C LEU A 170 -21.60 -8.70 -14.20
N CYS A 171 -21.36 -9.03 -15.46
CA CYS A 171 -22.33 -9.80 -16.23
C CYS A 171 -21.84 -11.21 -16.53
N THR A 172 -22.77 -12.14 -16.53
CA THR A 172 -22.57 -13.53 -16.94
C THR A 172 -23.54 -13.88 -18.06
N GLN A 173 -23.06 -14.62 -19.04
CA GLN A 173 -23.89 -15.14 -20.10
C GLN A 173 -24.44 -16.50 -19.68
N ARG A 174 -25.76 -16.59 -19.44
CA ARG A 174 -26.43 -17.84 -19.06
C ARG A 174 -26.90 -18.64 -20.28
N SER A 175 -27.23 -17.95 -21.38
CA SER A 175 -27.61 -18.53 -22.66
C SER A 175 -27.26 -17.57 -23.80
N SER A 176 -27.46 -17.98 -25.05
CA SER A 176 -27.19 -17.18 -26.25
C SER A 176 -27.93 -15.82 -26.28
N VAL A 177 -29.02 -15.68 -25.52
CA VAL A 177 -29.88 -14.49 -25.49
C VAL A 177 -30.12 -13.95 -24.06
N LEU A 178 -29.71 -14.68 -23.02
CA LEU A 178 -29.98 -14.31 -21.62
C LEU A 178 -28.69 -13.97 -20.88
N TYR A 179 -28.68 -12.79 -20.29
CA TYR A 179 -27.59 -12.25 -19.49
C TYR A 179 -28.09 -11.92 -18.09
N GLU A 180 -27.29 -12.29 -17.09
CA GLU A 180 -27.52 -11.91 -15.71
C GLU A 180 -26.40 -10.97 -15.29
N CYS A 181 -26.80 -9.81 -14.78
CA CYS A 181 -25.87 -8.78 -14.36
C CYS A 181 -26.03 -8.52 -12.86
N GLU A 182 -24.91 -8.51 -12.18
CA GLU A 182 -24.71 -8.36 -10.76
C GLU A 182 -23.93 -7.07 -10.49
N ILE A 183 -23.94 -6.63 -9.24
CA ILE A 183 -23.12 -5.49 -8.80
C ILE A 183 -21.85 -6.04 -8.20
N GLY A 184 -20.73 -5.63 -8.77
CA GLY A 184 -19.42 -5.92 -8.25
C GLY A 184 -18.63 -4.66 -7.93
N ARG A 185 -17.42 -4.89 -7.48
CA ARG A 185 -16.49 -3.84 -7.14
C ARG A 185 -15.06 -4.30 -7.36
N ILE A 186 -14.28 -3.48 -8.05
CA ILE A 186 -12.84 -3.70 -8.19
C ILE A 186 -12.18 -3.16 -6.94
N VAL A 187 -11.30 -3.95 -6.33
CA VAL A 187 -10.50 -3.57 -5.16
C VAL A 187 -9.03 -3.64 -5.56
N VAL A 188 -8.34 -2.51 -5.40
CA VAL A 188 -6.91 -2.37 -5.67
C VAL A 188 -6.20 -2.04 -4.37
N GLY A 189 -5.24 -2.89 -3.99
CA GLY A 189 -4.39 -2.71 -2.83
C GLY A 189 -3.09 -2.00 -3.17
N VAL A 190 -2.69 -1.09 -2.27
CA VAL A 190 -1.37 -0.44 -2.29
C VAL A 190 -0.44 -1.13 -1.28
N PRO A 191 0.82 -1.44 -1.67
CA PRO A 191 1.76 -2.13 -0.78
C PRO A 191 2.18 -1.24 0.40
N ASP A 192 2.17 -1.82 1.60
CA ASP A 192 2.77 -1.14 2.76
C ASP A 192 4.30 -1.11 2.62
N ARG A 193 4.85 0.06 2.27
CA ARG A 193 6.30 0.31 2.27
C ARG A 193 6.87 0.57 3.69
N GLY A 194 6.02 0.65 4.72
CA GLY A 194 6.43 0.91 6.10
C GLY A 194 7.06 -0.29 6.82
N ALA A 195 6.84 -1.52 6.34
CA ALA A 195 7.27 -2.74 7.04
C ALA A 195 8.65 -3.29 6.61
N THR A 196 9.26 -2.78 5.54
CA THR A 196 10.52 -3.32 4.98
C THR A 196 11.79 -2.59 5.44
N GLY A 197 11.67 -1.57 6.30
CA GLY A 197 12.82 -0.77 6.76
C GLY A 197 13.50 -1.23 8.07
N ALA A 198 13.04 -2.30 8.73
CA ALA A 198 13.52 -2.67 10.07
C ALA A 198 14.64 -3.74 10.10
N GLY A 199 15.19 -4.14 8.94
CA GLY A 199 16.07 -5.32 8.84
C GLY A 199 17.43 -5.11 8.16
N GLY A 200 17.99 -3.90 8.16
CA GLY A 200 19.27 -3.61 7.49
C GLY A 200 20.18 -2.74 8.35
N GLY A 201 20.75 -3.31 9.40
CA GLY A 201 21.68 -2.62 10.29
C GLY A 201 22.17 -3.53 11.41
N ALA A 202 22.96 -4.53 11.05
CA ALA A 202 23.87 -5.23 11.94
C ALA A 202 25.28 -5.11 11.37
#